data_AF-A0A7X1NTW9-F1
#
_entry.id   AF-A0A7X1NTW9-F1
#
_cell.length_a   1.000
_cell.length_b   1.000
_cell.length_c   1.000
_cell.angle_alpha   90.00
_cell.angle_beta   90.00
_cell.angle_gamma   90.00
#
_symmetry.space_group_name_H-M   'P 1'
#
loop_
_entity.id
_entity.type
_entity.pdbx_description
1 polymer ?
#
loop_
_entity_poly.entity_id
_entity_poly.type
_entity_poly.pdbx_seq_one_letter_code
_entity_poly.pdbx_strand_id
1 'polypeptide(L)'
;MIVCDSCHAEMEVTRNGGGEDFELELLGILTVCPACGEEFDVTEDLLAASPTVTGPDGEPSVSVVTCPHCRARIELEFEEEEGENPPDLRS
;
A
#
# COMPACT_ATOMS: atom_id res chain seq x y z
N MET A 1 -0.76 19.89 29.07
CA MET A 1 0.63 20.02 28.59
C MET A 1 1.43 18.91 29.24
N ILE A 2 1.89 17.96 28.43
CA ILE A 2 2.74 16.85 28.88
C ILE A 2 4.18 17.23 28.53
N VAL A 3 5.11 17.11 29.46
CA VAL A 3 6.53 17.46 29.21
C VAL A 3 7.35 16.18 29.25
N CYS A 4 8.18 15.97 28.23
CA CYS A 4 9.11 14.84 28.21
C CYS A 4 10.22 15.05 29.24
N ASP A 5 10.35 14.14 30.21
CA ASP A 5 11.33 14.24 31.28
C ASP A 5 12.80 14.16 30.79
N SER A 6 13.02 13.55 29.61
CA SER A 6 14.37 13.44 29.01
C SER A 6 14.79 14.64 28.17
N CYS A 7 13.90 15.21 27.36
CA CYS A 7 14.26 16.30 26.43
C CYS A 7 13.60 17.64 26.76
N HIS A 8 12.75 17.68 27.78
CA HIS A 8 11.98 18.85 28.22
C HIS A 8 11.09 19.45 27.12
N ALA A 9 10.80 18.70 26.05
CA ALA A 9 9.88 19.12 25.01
C ALA A 9 8.44 19.10 25.54
N GLU A 10 7.71 20.16 25.22
CA GLU A 10 6.28 20.29 25.52
C GLU A 10 5.47 19.59 24.44
N MET A 11 4.58 18.68 24.84
CA MET A 11 3.69 17.94 23.95
C MET A 11 2.23 18.29 24.28
N GLU A 12 1.50 18.67 23.24
CA GLU A 12 0.05 18.83 23.27
C GLU A 12 -0.60 17.57 22.69
N VAL A 13 -1.54 16.99 23.43
CA VAL A 13 -2.32 15.83 22.99
C VAL A 13 -3.70 16.33 22.58
N THR A 14 -3.93 16.42 21.28
CA THR A 14 -5.25 16.66 20.70
C THR A 14 -5.95 15.32 20.51
N ARG A 15 -7.10 15.16 21.17
CA ARG A 15 -8.00 14.04 20.89
C ARG A 15 -8.77 14.40 19.64
N ASN A 16 -8.64 13.60 18.58
CA ASN A 16 -9.47 13.76 17.39
C ASN A 16 -10.95 13.71 17.79
N GLY A 17 -11.73 14.66 17.28
CA GLY A 17 -13.14 14.81 17.65
C GLY A 17 -13.88 13.51 17.38
N GLY A 18 -14.62 12.99 18.35
CA GLY A 18 -15.30 11.70 18.23
C GLY A 18 -16.33 11.73 17.10
N GLY A 19 -15.94 11.28 15.91
CA GLY A 19 -16.78 11.23 14.72
C GLY A 19 -16.07 11.57 13.40
N GLU A 20 -14.78 11.94 13.42
CA GLU A 20 -14.00 12.09 12.19
C GLU A 20 -13.40 10.71 11.86
N ASP A 21 -14.07 9.98 10.97
CA ASP A 21 -13.48 8.81 10.32
C ASP A 21 -12.21 9.29 9.60
N PHE A 22 -11.05 8.84 10.06
CA PHE A 22 -9.80 9.08 9.35
C PHE A 22 -9.89 8.33 8.04
N GLU A 23 -10.01 9.04 6.92
CA GLU A 23 -9.82 8.46 5.59
C GLU A 23 -8.33 8.11 5.45
N LEU A 24 -7.98 6.87 5.82
CA LEU A 24 -6.68 6.30 5.55
C LEU A 24 -6.64 5.96 4.06
N GLU A 25 -6.24 6.91 3.23
CA GLU A 25 -5.88 6.63 1.84
C GLU A 25 -4.64 5.73 1.85
N LEU A 26 -4.78 4.50 1.33
CA LEU A 26 -3.64 3.61 1.14
C LEU A 26 -2.79 4.17 0.01
N LEU A 27 -1.76 4.94 0.36
CA LEU A 27 -0.88 5.63 -0.60
C LEU A 27 -0.06 4.68 -1.50
N GLY A 28 -0.07 3.38 -1.20
CA GLY A 28 0.58 2.33 -1.97
C GLY A 28 0.97 1.14 -1.10
N ILE A 29 1.51 0.11 -1.75
CA ILE A 29 2.08 -1.07 -1.10
C ILE A 29 3.59 -0.94 -1.10
N LEU A 30 4.23 -0.98 0.07
CA LEU A 30 5.69 -0.98 0.17
C LEU A 30 6.24 -2.37 -0.17
N THR A 31 7.18 -2.42 -1.12
CA THR A 31 7.85 -3.68 -1.51
C THR A 31 9.36 -3.47 -1.69
N VAL A 32 10.11 -4.57 -1.78
CA VAL A 32 11.58 -4.55 -1.96
C VAL A 32 11.95 -5.01 -3.35
N CYS A 33 12.81 -4.24 -4.04
CA CYS A 33 13.32 -4.65 -5.34
C CYS A 33 14.26 -5.87 -5.21
N PRO A 34 13.99 -7.00 -5.88
CA PRO A 34 14.86 -8.18 -5.81
C PRO A 34 16.21 -7.97 -6.50
N ALA A 35 16.36 -6.95 -7.35
CA ALA A 35 17.59 -6.67 -8.08
C ALA A 35 18.58 -5.78 -7.30
N CYS A 36 18.10 -4.80 -6.52
CA CYS A 36 18.95 -3.85 -5.81
C CYS A 36 18.75 -3.82 -4.28
N GLY A 37 17.73 -4.50 -3.76
CA GLY A 37 17.45 -4.59 -2.32
C GLY A 37 16.80 -3.34 -1.71
N GLU A 38 16.52 -2.32 -2.52
CA GLU A 38 15.91 -1.08 -2.06
C GLU A 38 14.38 -1.19 -2.00
N GLU A 39 13.80 -0.60 -0.97
CA GLU A 39 12.35 -0.45 -0.79
C GLU A 39 11.78 0.60 -1.75
N PHE A 40 10.57 0.36 -2.28
CA PHE A 40 9.83 1.33 -3.07
C PHE A 40 8.32 1.12 -2.94
N ASP A 41 7.58 2.21 -3.10
CA ASP A 41 6.12 2.19 -3.08
C ASP A 41 5.56 1.76 -4.43
N VAL A 42 4.67 0.77 -4.39
CA VAL A 42 3.81 0.38 -5.51
C VAL A 42 2.51 1.16 -5.36
N THR A 43 2.42 2.26 -6.09
CA THR A 43 1.22 3.11 -6.13
C THR A 43 0.25 2.68 -7.22
N GLU A 44 -1.00 3.09 -7.13
CA GLU A 44 -2.00 2.85 -8.18
C GLU A 44 -1.56 3.46 -9.52
N ASP A 45 -0.98 4.65 -9.51
CA ASP A 45 -0.42 5.30 -10.71
C ASP A 45 0.68 4.46 -11.37
N LEU A 46 1.56 3.85 -10.56
CA LEU A 46 2.61 2.96 -11.06
C LEU A 46 2.02 1.72 -11.73
N LEU A 47 1.00 1.13 -11.12
CA LEU A 47 0.30 -0.04 -11.67
C LEU A 47 -0.46 0.31 -12.96
N ALA A 48 -1.16 1.44 -12.99
CA ALA A 48 -1.89 1.93 -14.17
C ALA A 48 -0.95 2.23 -15.36
N ALA A 49 0.26 2.70 -15.09
CA ALA A 49 1.28 2.93 -16.11
C ALA A 49 2.02 1.65 -16.55
N SER A 50 1.87 0.56 -15.79
CA SER A 50 2.61 -0.68 -16.01
C SER A 50 1.81 -1.65 -16.90
N PRO A 51 2.47 -2.33 -17.86
CA PRO A 51 1.79 -3.34 -18.66
C PRO A 51 1.44 -4.55 -17.81
N THR A 52 0.21 -5.04 -17.96
CA THR A 52 -0.23 -6.33 -17.41
C THR A 52 -0.04 -7.43 -18.46
N VAL A 53 0.58 -8.54 -18.06
CA VAL A 53 0.80 -9.72 -18.88
C VAL A 53 -0.10 -10.84 -18.36
N THR A 54 -0.95 -11.38 -19.22
CA THR A 54 -1.77 -12.55 -18.92
C THR A 54 -0.95 -13.81 -19.22
N GLY A 55 -0.79 -14.68 -18.22
CA GLY A 55 -0.17 -15.97 -18.43
C GLY A 55 -1.03 -16.91 -19.30
N PRO A 56 -0.43 -17.89 -19.99
CA PRO A 56 -1.18 -18.90 -20.74
C PRO A 56 -2.05 -19.80 -19.83
N ASP A 57 -3.22 -20.21 -20.34
CA ASP A 57 -4.14 -21.23 -19.81
C ASP A 57 -4.10 -21.46 -18.28
N GLY A 58 -4.64 -20.50 -17.51
CA GLY A 58 -4.87 -20.65 -16.07
C GLY A 58 -3.75 -20.08 -15.18
N GLU A 59 -2.70 -19.52 -15.75
CA GLU A 59 -1.69 -18.75 -15.00
C GLU A 59 -2.22 -17.35 -14.62
N PRO A 60 -1.89 -16.85 -13.42
CA PRO A 60 -2.33 -15.55 -12.93
C PRO A 60 -1.76 -14.41 -13.78
N SER A 61 -2.49 -13.30 -13.87
CA SER A 61 -2.01 -12.11 -14.57
C SER A 61 -1.02 -11.34 -13.71
N VAL A 62 0.09 -10.90 -14.30
CA VAL A 62 1.14 -10.17 -13.59
C VAL A 62 1.33 -8.76 -14.14
N SER A 63 1.56 -7.78 -13.27
CA SER A 63 1.94 -6.42 -13.66
C SER A 63 3.45 -6.28 -13.71
N VAL A 64 3.99 -5.79 -14.82
CA VAL A 64 5.44 -5.60 -15.00
C VAL A 64 5.82 -4.16 -14.69
N VAL A 65 6.23 -3.90 -13.45
CA VAL A 65 6.65 -2.57 -12.99
C VAL A 65 8.14 -2.35 -13.21
N THR A 66 8.56 -1.08 -13.23
CA THR A 66 9.99 -0.71 -13.32
C THR A 66 10.46 -0.15 -11.98
N CYS A 67 11.50 -0.75 -11.39
CA CYS A 67 12.10 -0.26 -10.15
C CYS A 67 12.61 1.19 -10.34
N PRO A 68 12.23 2.14 -9.46
CA PRO A 68 12.70 3.53 -9.58
C PRO A 68 14.20 3.68 -9.30
N HIS A 69 14.79 2.76 -8.54
CA HIS A 69 16.19 2.82 -8.11
C HIS A 69 17.16 2.30 -9.17
N CYS A 70 16.90 1.10 -9.69
CA CYS A 70 17.82 0.41 -10.60
C CYS A 70 17.26 0.20 -12.02
N ARG A 71 15.99 0.57 -12.27
CA ARG A 71 15.28 0.36 -13.55
C ARG A 71 15.14 -1.10 -13.96
N ALA A 72 15.34 -2.05 -13.04
CA ALA A 72 15.00 -3.45 -13.27
C ALA A 72 13.48 -3.58 -13.48
N ARG A 73 13.08 -4.49 -14.36
CA ARG A 73 11.67 -4.88 -14.53
C ARG A 73 11.33 -5.95 -13.50
N ILE A 74 10.19 -5.80 -12.83
CA ILE A 74 9.74 -6.67 -11.76
C ILE A 74 8.31 -7.10 -12.09
N GLU A 75 8.06 -8.40 -12.04
CA GLU A 75 6.73 -8.98 -12.18
C GLU A 75 6.06 -9.03 -10.81
N LEU A 76 4.87 -8.45 -10.71
CA LEU A 76 4.04 -8.45 -9.51
C LEU A 76 2.77 -9.23 -9.79
N GLU A 77 2.52 -10.26 -8.98
CA GLU A 77 1.26 -11.01 -8.93
C GLU A 77 0.43 -10.46 -7.77
N PHE A 78 -0.87 -10.22 -8.01
CA PHE A 78 -1.80 -9.75 -7.00
C PHE A 78 -2.90 -10.80 -6.81
N GLU A 79 -3.15 -11.18 -5.56
CA GLU A 79 -4.31 -11.99 -5.22
C GLU A 79 -5.57 -11.12 -5.35
N GLU A 80 -6.53 -11.56 -6.17
CA GLU A 80 -7.84 -10.92 -6.21
C GLU A 80 -8.54 -11.23 -4.88
N GLU A 81 -8.73 -10.21 -4.03
CA GLU A 81 -9.54 -10.38 -2.83
C GLU A 81 -10.96 -10.76 -3.26
N GLU A 82 -11.35 -12.02 -3.01
CA GLU A 82 -12.74 -12.45 -3.09
C GLU A 82 -13.57 -11.54 -2.18
N GLY A 83 -14.34 -10.65 -2.80
CA GLY A 83 -15.01 -9.53 -2.16
C GLY A 83 -15.58 -9.89 -0.79
N GLU A 84 -15.19 -9.08 0.20
CA GLU A 84 -15.78 -9.07 1.52
C GLU A 84 -17.28 -8.86 1.37
N ASN A 85 -18.06 -9.95 1.37
CA ASN A 85 -19.51 -9.88 1.42
C ASN A 85 -19.86 -9.16 2.73
N PRO A 86 -20.52 -7.98 2.69
CA PRO A 86 -21.00 -7.37 3.91
C PRO A 86 -21.96 -8.39 4.57
N PRO A 87 -21.86 -8.63 5.89
CA PRO A 87 -22.77 -9.56 6.54
C PRO A 87 -24.20 -9.06 6.31
N ASP A 88 -25.04 -9.91 5.70
CA ASP A 88 -26.48 -9.75 5.57
C ASP A 88 -27.10 -9.40 6.95
N LEU A 89 -27.17 -8.12 7.29
CA LEU A 89 -27.95 -7.61 8.42
C LEU A 89 -29.41 -7.56 7.98
N ARG A 90 -30.01 -8.74 7.83
CA ARG A 90 -31.46 -8.90 7.70
C ARG A 90 -32.08 -8.70 9.09
N SER A 91 -32.76 -7.56 9.27
CA SER A 91 -33.79 -7.34 10.29
C SER A 91 -35.16 -7.63 9.69
#